data_AF-A0A0F9A184-F1
#
_entry.id   AF-A0A0F9A184-F1
#
_cell.length_a   1.000
_cell.length_b   1.000
_cell.length_c   1.000
_cell.angle_alpha   90.00
_cell.angle_beta   90.00
_cell.angle_gamma   90.00
#
_symmetry.space_group_name_H-M   'P 1'
#
loop_
_entity.id
_entity.type
_entity.pdbx_description
1 polymer ?
#
loop_
_entity_poly.entity_id
_entity_poly.type
_entity_poly.pdbx_seq_one_letter_code
_entity_poly.pdbx_strand_id
1 'polypeptide(L)'
;AAGGGTAGFKTLQLYRGVSVATHALLLRGTASPEGDGWNSQYEVPYCFHAGSPEPVFRKGQPAGLALGFTTIEDPNAASAAERFGQLIVQHQDPI
;
A
#
# COMPACT_ATOMS: atom_id res chain seq x y z
N ALA A 1 -50.71 -22.97 -19.77
CA ALA A 1 -49.27 -23.28 -19.68
C ALA A 1 -48.68 -22.44 -18.55
N ALA A 2 -48.13 -23.08 -17.52
CA ALA A 2 -47.44 -22.39 -16.42
C ALA A 2 -46.11 -21.86 -16.96
N GLY A 3 -45.90 -20.54 -16.92
CA GLY A 3 -44.66 -19.89 -17.34
C GLY A 3 -43.53 -20.25 -16.39
N GLY A 4 -42.80 -21.33 -16.71
CA GLY A 4 -41.58 -21.75 -16.02
C GLY A 4 -40.42 -20.81 -16.34
N GLY A 5 -40.35 -19.68 -15.67
CA GLY A 5 -39.12 -18.90 -15.58
C GLY A 5 -38.36 -19.34 -14.33
N THR A 6 -37.26 -20.07 -14.48
CA THR A 6 -36.33 -20.31 -13.37
C THR A 6 -35.92 -18.96 -12.79
N ALA A 7 -36.21 -18.71 -11.51
CA ALA A 7 -35.82 -17.48 -10.84
C ALA A 7 -34.29 -17.37 -10.86
N GLY A 8 -33.77 -16.34 -11.53
CA GLY A 8 -32.35 -16.04 -11.53
C GLY A 8 -31.92 -15.55 -10.16
N PHE A 9 -30.96 -16.25 -9.55
CA PHE A 9 -30.37 -15.80 -8.29
C PHE A 9 -29.32 -14.73 -8.57
N LYS A 10 -29.52 -13.54 -8.01
CA LYS A 10 -28.48 -12.50 -7.97
C LYS A 10 -27.74 -12.62 -6.64
N THR A 11 -26.48 -13.02 -6.68
CA THR A 11 -25.61 -13.00 -5.50
C THR A 11 -25.10 -11.58 -5.31
N LEU A 12 -25.39 -10.99 -4.16
CA LEU A 12 -24.82 -9.72 -3.71
C LEU A 12 -23.80 -10.03 -2.61
N GLN A 13 -22.54 -9.66 -2.83
CA GLN A 13 -21.49 -9.83 -1.84
C GLN A 13 -21.70 -8.83 -0.70
N LEU A 14 -22.10 -9.34 0.47
CA LEU A 14 -22.20 -8.57 1.70
C LEU A 14 -20.81 -8.54 2.35
N TYR A 15 -20.01 -7.52 2.04
CA TYR A 15 -18.74 -7.29 2.72
C TYR A 15 -19.01 -6.92 4.18
N ARG A 16 -18.76 -7.84 5.12
CA ARG A 16 -18.66 -7.52 6.55
C ARG A 16 -17.23 -7.08 6.82
N GLY A 17 -17.02 -5.84 7.23
CA GLY A 17 -15.69 -5.39 7.61
C GLY A 17 -15.69 -3.96 8.16
N VAL A 18 -15.00 -3.80 9.28
CA VAL A 18 -14.64 -2.53 9.90
C VAL A 18 -14.07 -1.60 8.82
N SER A 19 -14.48 -0.33 8.79
CA SER A 19 -13.79 0.66 7.95
C SER A 19 -12.32 0.67 8.37
N VAL A 20 -11.46 0.05 7.56
CA VAL A 20 -10.02 0.13 7.74
C VAL A 20 -9.63 1.53 7.29
N ALA A 21 -9.05 2.32 8.18
CA ALA A 21 -8.50 3.62 7.83
C ALA A 21 -7.33 3.40 6.87
N THR A 22 -7.58 3.59 5.58
CA THR A 22 -6.56 3.53 4.54
C THR A 22 -5.86 4.87 4.44
N HIS A 23 -4.53 4.83 4.32
CA HIS A 23 -3.66 5.99 4.16
C HIS A 23 -2.79 5.82 2.92
N ALA A 24 -2.38 6.94 2.33
CA ALA A 24 -1.27 6.96 1.38
C ALA A 24 0.04 7.13 2.13
N LEU A 25 1.07 6.37 1.76
CA LEU A 25 2.39 6.42 2.40
C LEU A 25 3.44 6.90 1.39
N LEU A 26 4.29 7.81 1.86
CA LEU A 26 5.39 8.37 1.11
C LEU A 26 6.69 8.18 1.90
N LEU A 27 7.60 7.38 1.38
CA LEU A 27 8.92 7.14 1.96
C LEU A 27 9.98 7.78 1.07
N ARG A 28 10.72 8.76 1.60
CA ARG A 28 11.82 9.43 0.89
C ARG A 28 13.13 9.11 1.57
N GLY A 29 14.18 8.91 0.78
CA GLY A 29 15.51 8.68 1.30
C GLY A 29 16.59 8.84 0.24
N THR A 30 17.82 8.60 0.66
CA THR A 30 19.02 8.58 -0.20
C THR A 30 19.53 7.16 -0.43
N ALA A 31 18.68 6.16 -0.18
CA ALA A 31 18.96 4.76 -0.38
C ALA A 31 18.28 4.35 -1.70
N SER A 32 19.02 4.43 -2.80
CA SER A 32 18.54 4.05 -4.13
C SER A 32 19.18 2.73 -4.57
N PRO A 33 18.44 1.85 -5.27
CA PRO A 33 19.02 0.70 -5.97
C PRO A 33 20.03 1.09 -7.05
N GLU A 34 19.91 2.30 -7.61
CA GLU A 34 20.69 2.77 -8.77
C GLU A 34 22.03 3.41 -8.38
N GLY A 35 22.23 3.76 -7.11
CA GLY A 35 23.45 4.42 -6.67
C GLY A 35 23.45 4.75 -5.18
N ASP A 36 24.63 4.63 -4.56
CA ASP A 36 24.80 4.99 -3.17
C ASP A 36 24.64 6.51 -2.97
N GLY A 37 23.85 6.90 -1.97
CA GLY A 37 23.52 8.29 -1.68
C GLY A 37 22.59 8.98 -2.69
N TRP A 38 22.03 8.27 -3.67
CA TRP A 38 21.13 8.85 -4.66
C TRP A 38 19.69 8.94 -4.14
N ASN A 39 18.96 9.97 -4.56
CA ASN A 39 17.60 10.20 -4.09
C ASN A 39 16.64 9.11 -4.57
N SER A 40 15.79 8.63 -3.66
CA SER A 40 14.73 7.68 -3.94
C SER A 40 13.45 8.04 -3.19
N GLN A 41 12.32 7.69 -3.79
CA GLN A 41 10.99 7.96 -3.27
C GLN A 41 10.08 6.77 -3.57
N TYR A 42 9.61 6.09 -2.52
CA TYR A 42 8.63 5.03 -2.63
C TYR A 42 7.25 5.55 -2.25
N GLU A 43 6.32 5.45 -3.19
CA GLU A 43 4.95 5.92 -3.06
C GLU A 43 3.99 4.74 -3.02
N VAL A 44 3.18 4.66 -1.97
CA VAL A 44 2.16 3.63 -1.81
C VAL A 44 0.78 4.30 -1.75
N PRO A 45 -0.09 4.06 -2.74
CA PRO A 45 -1.37 4.76 -2.84
C PRO A 45 -2.37 4.31 -1.76
N TYR A 46 -2.38 3.01 -1.44
CA TYR A 46 -3.23 2.43 -0.41
C TYR A 46 -2.43 1.54 0.53
N CYS A 47 -2.38 1.94 1.80
CA CYS A 47 -1.87 1.12 2.89
C CYS A 47 -2.73 1.29 4.13
N PHE A 48 -2.57 0.40 5.10
CA PHE A 48 -3.07 0.62 6.45
C PHE A 48 -1.92 0.44 7.44
N HIS A 49 -2.03 1.12 8.58
CA HIS A 49 -1.09 0.92 9.67
C HIS A 49 -1.36 -0.46 10.29
N ALA A 50 -0.47 -1.39 9.99
CA ALA A 50 -0.53 -2.76 10.44
C ALA A 50 0.26 -2.89 11.73
N GLY A 51 -0.38 -2.59 12.86
CA GLY A 51 0.21 -2.86 14.16
C GLY A 51 -0.32 -1.99 15.30
N SER A 52 0.13 -2.36 16.49
CA SER A 52 0.11 -1.50 17.67
C SER A 52 1.55 -1.01 17.85
N PRO A 53 1.84 0.29 17.69
CA PRO A 53 3.21 0.78 17.66
C PRO A 53 3.85 0.62 19.04
N GLU A 54 4.87 -0.24 19.12
CA GLU A 54 5.59 -0.52 20.36
C GLU A 54 6.91 0.27 20.43
N PRO A 55 7.29 0.79 21.61
CA PRO A 55 8.56 1.45 21.78
C PRO A 55 9.71 0.44 21.70
N VAL A 56 10.66 0.70 20.81
CA VAL A 56 11.89 -0.09 20.63
C VAL A 56 13.06 0.66 21.24
N PHE A 57 13.71 0.04 22.22
CA PHE A 57 14.88 0.60 22.89
C PHE A 57 16.16 0.04 22.29
N ARG A 58 17.09 0.93 21.94
CA ARG A 58 18.45 0.57 21.51
C ARG A 58 19.45 1.28 22.39
N LYS A 59 20.44 0.55 22.91
CA LYS A 59 21.44 1.10 23.83
C LYS A 59 22.19 2.26 23.16
N GLY A 60 22.17 3.43 23.80
CA GLY A 60 22.84 4.64 23.29
C GLY A 60 22.10 5.39 22.18
N GLN A 61 20.87 5.01 21.86
CA GLN A 61 20.02 5.68 20.87
C GLN A 61 18.69 6.07 21.53
N PRO A 62 18.01 7.13 21.04
CA PRO A 62 16.65 7.45 21.46
C PRO A 62 15.72 6.25 21.25
N ALA A 63 14.70 6.14 22.11
CA ALA A 63 13.63 5.17 21.91
C ALA A 63 12.89 5.50 20.59
N GLY A 64 12.69 4.49 19.75
CA GLY A 64 11.92 4.59 18.52
C GLY A 64 10.56 3.93 18.67
N LEU A 65 9.65 4.19 17.74
CA LEU A 65 8.40 3.43 17.60
C LEU A 65 8.53 2.45 16.43
N ALA A 66 8.17 1.19 16.64
CA ALA A 66 8.04 0.22 15.55
C ALA A 66 6.76 0.48 14.77
N LEU A 67 6.88 1.13 13.60
CA LEU A 67 5.77 1.36 12.68
C LEU A 67 5.74 0.26 11.62
N GLY A 68 4.57 -0.35 11.42
CA GLY A 68 4.33 -1.36 10.40
C GLY A 68 3.23 -0.91 9.46
N PHE A 69 3.47 -0.97 8.15
CA PHE A 69 2.47 -0.65 7.14
C PHE A 69 2.29 -1.85 6.21
N THR A 70 1.04 -2.18 5.90
CA THR A 70 0.71 -3.19 4.91
C THR A 70 0.03 -2.52 3.73
N THR A 71 0.55 -2.78 2.54
CA THR A 71 0.02 -2.26 1.28
C THR A 71 -1.18 -3.08 0.83
N ILE A 72 -2.16 -2.42 0.20
CA ILE A 72 -3.33 -3.06 -0.39
C ILE A 72 -3.34 -2.70 -1.88
N GLU A 73 -3.81 -3.63 -2.72
CA GLU A 73 -4.05 -3.38 -4.14
C GLU A 73 -5.04 -2.21 -4.32
N ASP A 74 -4.67 -1.20 -5.11
CA ASP A 74 -5.58 -0.13 -5.50
C ASP A 74 -6.59 -0.64 -6.55
N PRO A 75 -7.89 -0.74 -6.22
CA PRO A 75 -8.90 -1.21 -7.17
C PRO A 75 -9.21 -0.20 -8.28
N ASN A 76 -8.79 1.06 -8.13
CA ASN A 76 -9.04 2.15 -9.08
C ASN A 76 -7.78 2.57 -9.86
N ALA A 77 -6.69 1.82 -9.77
CA ALA A 77 -5.47 2.11 -10.50
C ALA A 77 -5.72 2.12 -12.02
N ALA A 78 -5.13 3.10 -12.72
CA ALA A 78 -5.28 3.26 -14.16
C ALA A 78 -4.65 2.08 -14.94
N SER A 79 -3.66 1.41 -14.35
CA SER A 79 -3.00 0.23 -14.90
C SER A 79 -2.70 -0.83 -13.84
N ALA A 80 -2.44 -2.07 -14.28
CA ALA A 80 -2.05 -3.15 -13.36
C ALA A 80 -0.70 -2.88 -12.65
N ALA A 81 0.19 -2.10 -13.28
CA ALA A 81 1.50 -1.77 -12.73
C ALA A 81 1.41 -0.79 -11.53
N GLU A 82 0.45 0.14 -11.57
CA GLU A 82 0.31 1.18 -10.54
C GLU A 82 -0.41 0.70 -9.27
N ARG A 83 -0.99 -0.51 -9.31
CA ARG A 83 -1.82 -1.06 -8.22
C ARG A 83 -1.12 -1.20 -6.88
N PHE A 84 0.20 -1.31 -6.90
CA PHE A 84 1.04 -1.49 -5.71
C PHE A 84 1.95 -0.29 -5.44
N GLY A 85 1.69 0.84 -6.12
CA GLY A 85 2.47 2.06 -6.01
C GLY A 85 3.68 2.09 -6.95
N GLN A 86 4.59 3.02 -6.69
CA GLN A 86 5.74 3.27 -7.55
C GLN A 86 7.00 3.60 -6.76
N LEU A 87 8.14 3.22 -7.33
CA LEU A 87 9.46 3.60 -6.84
C LEU A 87 10.08 4.57 -7.84
N ILE A 88 10.28 5.81 -7.41
CA ILE A 88 10.93 6.87 -8.18
C ILE A 88 12.38 6.92 -7.72
N VAL A 89 13.33 6.77 -8.65
CA VAL A 89 14.76 6.78 -8.38
C VAL A 89 15.46 7.76 -9.29
N GLN A 90 16.47 8.44 -8.76
CA GLN A 90 17.45 9.13 -9.58
C GLN A 90 18.24 8.08 -10.37
N HIS A 91 18.40 8.28 -11.68
CA HIS A 91 19.21 7.45 -12.56
C HIS A 91 20.05 8.33 -13.51
N GLN A 92 21.06 7.72 -14.15
CA GLN A 92 22.07 8.41 -14.97
C GLN A 92 21.69 8.57 -16.45
N ASP A 93 20.67 7.85 -16.92
CA ASP A 93 20.28 7.89 -18.33
C ASP A 93 19.53 9.21 -18.64
N PRO A 94 19.77 9.82 -19.81
CA PRO A 94 19.01 11.00 -20.22
C PRO A 94 17.54 10.65 -20.47
N ILE A 95 16.66 11.62 -20.16
CA ILE A 95 15.22 11.62 -20.48
C ILE A 95 15.01 11.63 -22.00
#